data_AF-A0A969BSQ5-F1
#
_entry.id   AF-A0A969BSQ5-F1
#
_cell.length_a   1.000
_cell.length_b   1.000
_cell.length_c   1.000
_cell.angle_alpha   90.00
_cell.angle_beta   90.00
_cell.angle_gamma   90.00
#
_symmetry.space_group_name_H-M   'P 1'
#
loop_
_entity.id
_entity.type
_entity.pdbx_description
1 polymer ?
#
loop_
_entity_poly.entity_id
_entity_poly.type
_entity_poly.pdbx_seq_one_letter_code
_entity_poly.pdbx_strand_id
1 'polypeptide(L)' 'MDYMNSTGIGLLVTLLVRANRQKQALMAYGLSEHNQRIFNLTRLNEAIRIFKDEGAAMAAV' A
#
# COMPACT_ATOMS: atom_id res chain seq x y z
N MET A 1 8.52 3.62 17.23
CA MET A 1 7.10 3.93 17.01
C MET A 1 7.00 4.75 15.73
N ASP A 2 7.16 4.11 14.58
CA ASP A 2 6.96 4.78 13.29
C ASP A 2 5.48 4.64 12.92
N TYR A 3 4.71 5.62 13.39
CA TYR A 3 3.27 5.71 13.15
C TYR A 3 3.08 6.32 11.76
N MET A 4 2.33 5.66 10.87
CA MET A 4 1.91 6.30 9.63
C MET A 4 0.82 7.31 9.96
N ASN A 5 1.18 8.60 9.91
CA ASN A 5 0.25 9.70 10.15
C ASN A 5 -0.48 10.10 8.85
N SER A 6 -1.38 11.08 8.95
CA SER A 6 -2.16 11.60 7.82
C SER A 6 -1.29 12.06 6.64
N THR A 7 -0.12 12.64 6.91
CA THR A 7 0.85 13.03 5.87
C THR A 7 1.40 11.81 5.13
N GLY A 8 1.76 10.74 5.85
CA GLY A 8 2.23 9.50 5.24
C GLY A 8 1.17 8.86 4.33
N ILE A 9 -0.09 8.84 4.76
CA ILE A 9 -1.21 8.36 3.94
C ILE A 9 -1.37 9.21 2.68
N GLY A 10 -1.30 10.55 2.79
CA GLY A 10 -1.38 11.45 1.65
C GLY A 10 -0.28 11.22 0.60
N LEU A 11 0.93 10.88 1.05
CA LEU A 11 2.02 10.50 0.16
C LEU A 11 1.77 9.17 -0.55
N LEU A 12 1.25 8.15 0.15
CA LEU A 12 0.86 6.87 -0.46
C LEU A 12 -0.25 7.04 -1.49
N VAL A 13 -1.27 7.85 -1.19
CA VAL A 13 -2.33 8.18 -2.15
C VAL A 13 -1.76 8.88 -3.37
N THR A 14 -0.85 9.85 -3.17
CA THR A 14 -0.18 10.55 -4.27
C THR A 14 0.63 9.58 -5.14
N LEU A 15 1.35 8.63 -4.54
CA LEU A 15 2.09 7.60 -5.26
C LEU A 15 1.15 6.69 -6.05
N LEU A 16 0.07 6.21 -5.43
CA LEU A 16 -0.95 5.37 -6.08
C LEU A 16 -1.56 6.07 -7.29
N VAL A 17 -1.94 7.34 -7.16
CA VAL A 17 -2.48 8.14 -8.27
C VAL A 17 -1.48 8.24 -9.42
N ARG A 18 -0.19 8.46 -9.12
CA ARG A 18 0.87 8.53 -10.14
C ARG A 18 1.09 7.18 -10.84
N ALA A 19 1.13 6.08 -10.09
CA ALA A 19 1.27 4.73 -10.64
C ALA A 19 0.09 4.38 -11.57
N ASN A 20 -1.14 4.64 -11.14
CA ASN A 20 -2.34 4.41 -11.93
C ASN A 20 -2.34 5.22 -13.25
N ARG A 21 -1.90 6.49 -13.21
CA ARG A 21 -1.76 7.32 -14.42
C ARG A 21 -0.74 6.77 -15.41
N GLN A 22 0.27 6.05 -14.92
CA GLN A 22 1.29 5.38 -15.74
C GLN A 22 0.91 3.93 -16.09
N LYS A 23 -0.32 3.50 -15.75
CA LYS A 23 -0.79 2.10 -15.90
C LYS A 23 0.10 1.09 -15.18
N GLN A 24 0.69 1.48 -14.06
CA GLN A 24 1.50 0.62 -13.21
C GLN A 24 0.70 0.17 -12.00
N ALA A 25 0.82 -1.11 -11.64
CA ALA A 25 0.24 -1.65 -10.42
C ALA A 25 1.12 -1.27 -9.22
N LEU A 26 0.49 -0.82 -8.13
CA LEU A 26 1.14 -0.62 -6.85
C LEU A 26 0.74 -1.76 -5.90
N MET A 27 1.72 -2.41 -5.30
CA MET A 27 1.55 -3.51 -4.37
C MET A 27 2.38 -3.26 -3.11
N ALA A 28 1.93 -3.81 -1.98
CA ALA A 28 2.62 -3.70 -0.70
C ALA A 28 2.88 -5.09 -0.11
N TYR A 29 4.01 -5.27 0.56
CA TYR A 29 4.29 -6.47 1.34
C TYR A 29 4.95 -6.10 2.67
N GLY A 30 4.95 -7.03 3.64
CA GLY A 30 5.65 -6.83 4.91
C GLY A 30 5.05 -5.74 5.81
N LEU A 31 3.78 -5.37 5.62
CA LEU A 31 3.11 -4.40 6.47
C LEU A 31 2.94 -4.94 7.89
N SER A 32 3.32 -4.16 8.90
CA SER A 32 2.98 -4.43 10.30
C SER A 32 1.47 -4.44 10.51
N GLU A 33 0.98 -5.09 11.58
CA GLU A 33 -0.46 -5.14 11.89
C GLU A 33 -1.08 -3.74 11.97
N HIS A 34 -0.35 -2.78 12.55
CA HIS A 34 -0.79 -1.39 12.63
C HIS A 34 -0.98 -0.76 11.24
N ASN A 35 -0.02 -0.93 10.33
CA ASN A 35 -0.12 -0.38 8.97
C ASN A 35 -1.21 -1.08 8.15
N GLN A 36 -1.42 -2.38 8.34
CA GLN A 36 -2.56 -3.09 7.73
C GLN A 36 -3.90 -2.49 8.20
N ARG A 37 -4.03 -2.17 9.48
CA ARG A 37 -5.24 -1.51 10.03
C ARG A 37 -5.45 -0.13 9.41
N ILE A 38 -4.38 0.66 9.22
CA ILE A 38 -4.47 1.95 8.53
C ILE A 38 -4.95 1.78 7.10
N PHE A 39 -4.42 0.81 6.35
CA PHE A 39 -4.86 0.53 4.98
C PHE A 39 -6.34 0.18 4.92
N ASN A 40 -6.83 -0.63 5.87
CA ASN A 40 -8.25 -0.97 5.95
C ASN A 40 -9.13 0.25 6.28
N LEU A 41 -8.73 1.08 7.25
CA LEU A 41 -9.49 2.29 7.63
C LEU A 41 -9.54 3.33 6.50
N THR A 42 -8.47 3.43 5.72
CA THR A 42 -8.35 4.38 4.60
C THR A 42 -8.83 3.82 3.27
N ARG A 43 -9.27 2.55 3.25
CA ARG A 43 -9.61 1.77 2.04
C ARG A 43 -8.47 1.63 1.02
N LEU A 44 -7.23 1.89 1.42
CA LEU A 44 -6.07 1.67 0.56
C LEU A 44 -5.90 0.19 0.19
N ASN A 45 -6.39 -0.73 1.02
CA ASN A 45 -6.40 -2.17 0.74
C ASN A 45 -7.29 -2.57 -0.45
N GLU A 46 -8.25 -1.73 -0.85
CA GLU A 46 -9.09 -1.98 -2.04
C GLU A 46 -8.33 -1.65 -3.34
N ALA A 47 -7.37 -0.72 -3.27
CA ALA A 47 -6.62 -0.23 -4.43
C ALA A 47 -5.18 -0.76 -4.51
N ILE A 48 -4.57 -1.08 -3.36
CA ILE A 48 -3.21 -1.59 -3.24
C ILE A 48 -3.30 -3.02 -2.73
N ARG A 49 -2.84 -3.97 -3.54
CA ARG A 49 -2.82 -5.37 -3.15
C ARG A 49 -1.74 -5.61 -2.10
N ILE A 50 -2.12 -6.26 -0.99
CA ILE A 50 -1.24 -6.54 0.14
C ILE A 50 -0.84 -8.00 0.12
N PHE A 51 0.46 -8.26 0.23
CA PHE A 51 1.06 -9.59 0.28
C PHE A 51 1.80 -9.81 1.59
N LYS A 52 2.01 -11.08 1.92
CA LYS A 52 2.77 -11.49 3.11
C LYS A 52 4.25 -11.12 3.00
N ASP A 53 4.84 -11.37 1.84
CA ASP A 53 6.26 -11.21 1.56
C ASP A 53 6.50 -10.78 0.10
N GLU A 54 7.75 -10.44 -0.18
CA GLU A 54 8.19 -9.97 -1.50
C GLU A 54 8.02 -11.04 -2.58
N GLY A 55 8.31 -12.31 -2.25
CA GLY A 55 8.19 -13.42 -3.20
C GLY A 55 6.76 -13.59 -3.70
N ALA A 56 5.79 -13.51 -2.80
CA ALA A 56 4.37 -13.55 -3.15
C ALA A 56 3.93 -12.34 -4.00
N ALA A 57 4.48 -11.15 -3.73
CA ALA A 57 4.19 -9.95 -4.51
C ALA A 57 4.75 -10.05 -5.94
N MET A 58 6.00 -10.53 -6.08
CA MET A 58 6.65 -10.70 -7.38
C MET A 58 6.01 -11.80 -8.23
N ALA A 59 5.51 -12.87 -7.62
CA ALA A 59 4.80 -13.94 -8.32
C ALA A 59 3.41 -13.51 -8.87
N ALA A 60 2.91 -12.35 -8.47
CA ALA A 60 1.59 -11.85 -8.86
C ALA A 60 1.64 -10.81 -10.01
N VAL A 61 2.84 -10.50 -10.53
CA VAL A 61 3.09 -9.62 -11.69
C VAL A 61 3.21 -10.46 -12.95
#